data_AF-A0A7C9AW37-F1
#
_entry.id   AF-A0A7C9AW37-F1
#
_cell.length_a   1.000
_cell.length_b   1.000
_cell.length_c   1.000
_cell.angle_alpha   90.00
_cell.angle_beta   90.00
_cell.angle_gamma   90.00
#
_symmetry.space_group_name_H-M   'P 1'
#
loop_
_entity.id
_entity.type
_entity.pdbx_description
1 polymer ?
#
loop_
_entity_poly.entity_id
_entity_poly.type
_entity_poly.pdbx_seq_one_letter_code
_entity_poly.pdbx_strand_id
1 'polypeptide(L)'
;MKKNGGRTVPHEPSNSAETSTAATTSTVDWREETIGGGSLRRVDLHNGSNGWASPPGNLFSLRSKHYLSKKIKTPAGDYLLKPTAVDWLRSPTKLDHVLSRPDNRVLRVLRAHHSQAKFLKSFIFAVNLQVPGKEHHSAVFYFSTDEAIQAGSLLERFVNGDDGFRNSRFKLVNRIVKGPWIVKTAVGNYSACL
;
A
#
# COMPACT_ATOMS: atom_id res chain seq x y z
N MET A 1 64.16 -55.02 40.08
CA MET A 1 62.80 -55.61 40.00
C MET A 1 61.84 -54.56 39.47
N LYS A 2 60.96 -54.98 38.55
CA LYS A 2 60.03 -54.23 37.68
C LYS A 2 59.30 -53.03 38.32
N LYS A 3 59.05 -51.96 37.53
CA LYS A 3 57.73 -51.68 36.94
C LYS A 3 57.73 -50.47 35.98
N ASN A 4 57.06 -50.70 34.84
CA ASN A 4 56.69 -49.74 33.79
C ASN A 4 55.76 -48.64 34.31
N GLY A 5 55.93 -47.40 33.84
CA GLY A 5 54.99 -46.31 33.98
C GLY A 5 54.66 -45.71 32.61
N GLY A 6 53.48 -46.04 32.09
CA GLY A 6 52.96 -45.57 30.82
C GLY A 6 52.62 -44.08 30.84
N ARG A 7 52.85 -43.43 29.70
CA ARG A 7 52.59 -42.01 29.43
C ARG A 7 51.13 -41.87 29.02
N THR A 8 50.30 -41.28 29.86
CA THR A 8 48.89 -40.99 29.57
C THR A 8 48.76 -39.69 28.79
N VAL A 9 48.17 -39.75 27.59
CA VAL A 9 47.79 -38.60 26.76
C VAL A 9 46.44 -38.07 27.27
N PRO A 10 46.27 -36.76 27.53
CA PRO A 10 44.95 -36.21 27.84
C PRO A 10 44.10 -36.12 26.56
N HIS A 11 42.90 -36.67 26.65
CA HIS A 11 41.83 -36.59 25.67
C HIS A 11 41.31 -35.15 25.57
N GLU A 12 41.33 -34.55 24.38
CA GLU A 12 40.55 -33.34 24.06
C GLU A 12 39.05 -33.69 24.01
N PRO A 13 38.17 -32.98 24.73
CA PRO A 13 36.76 -33.05 24.47
C PRO A 13 36.41 -32.16 23.25
N SER A 14 36.06 -32.83 22.16
CA SER A 14 35.32 -32.26 21.02
C SER A 14 34.02 -31.63 21.55
N ASN A 15 33.99 -30.30 21.66
CA ASN A 15 32.75 -29.58 21.93
C ASN A 15 32.17 -29.10 20.61
N SER A 16 31.10 -29.80 20.23
CA SER A 16 30.18 -29.58 19.14
C SER A 16 29.86 -28.09 18.93
N ALA A 17 30.00 -27.65 17.68
CA ALA A 17 29.53 -26.36 17.21
C ALA A 17 28.02 -26.25 17.45
N GLU A 18 27.65 -25.49 18.48
CA GLU A 18 26.30 -24.96 18.64
C GLU A 18 26.03 -24.04 17.44
N THR A 19 25.34 -24.60 16.45
CA THR A 19 24.75 -23.83 15.36
C THR A 19 23.66 -22.98 15.99
N SER A 20 24.04 -21.79 16.45
CA SER A 20 23.13 -20.70 16.79
C SER A 20 22.33 -20.39 15.54
N THR A 21 21.17 -21.02 15.45
CA THR A 21 20.16 -20.73 14.44
C THR A 21 19.66 -19.34 14.80
N ALA A 22 20.31 -18.32 14.23
CA ALA A 22 19.81 -16.96 14.29
C ALA A 22 18.40 -17.01 13.70
N ALA A 23 17.40 -16.92 14.57
CA ALA A 23 16.03 -16.73 14.15
C ALA A 23 16.02 -15.44 13.34
N THR A 24 15.98 -15.58 12.02
CA THR A 24 15.73 -14.48 11.12
C THR A 24 14.31 -14.05 11.40
N THR A 25 14.12 -13.19 12.40
CA THR A 25 12.90 -12.39 12.52
C THR A 25 12.84 -11.56 11.25
N SER A 26 12.19 -12.09 10.22
CA SER A 26 11.79 -11.33 9.06
C SER A 26 10.91 -10.21 9.63
N THR A 27 11.48 -9.01 9.70
CA THR A 27 10.70 -7.85 10.12
C THR A 27 9.68 -7.63 9.04
N VAL A 28 8.44 -8.03 9.31
CA VAL A 28 7.31 -7.90 8.39
C VAL A 28 7.21 -6.44 8.00
N ASP A 29 7.26 -6.14 6.69
CA ASP A 29 7.01 -4.80 6.19
C ASP A 29 5.64 -4.35 6.71
N TRP A 30 5.57 -3.17 7.34
CA TRP A 30 4.34 -2.61 7.88
C TRP A 30 3.22 -2.58 6.83
N ARG A 31 3.57 -2.44 5.54
CA ARG A 31 2.61 -2.54 4.45
C ARG A 31 1.95 -3.90 4.39
N GLU A 32 2.70 -4.99 4.45
CA GLU A 32 2.15 -6.35 4.38
C GLU A 32 1.20 -6.61 5.57
N GLU A 33 1.53 -6.10 6.76
CA GLU A 33 0.64 -6.15 7.92
C GLU A 33 -0.66 -5.37 7.66
N THR A 34 -0.57 -4.14 7.11
CA THR A 34 -1.77 -3.37 6.77
C THR A 34 -2.59 -3.97 5.62
N ILE A 35 -1.96 -4.66 4.68
CA ILE A 35 -2.66 -5.36 3.59
C ILE A 35 -3.48 -6.52 4.17
N GLY A 36 -2.90 -7.27 5.11
CA GLY A 36 -3.56 -8.41 5.76
C GLY A 36 -4.66 -8.03 6.76
N GLY A 37 -4.57 -6.86 7.39
CA GLY A 37 -5.48 -6.44 8.46
C GLY A 37 -6.73 -5.67 8.02
N GLY A 38 -7.03 -5.60 6.72
CA GLY A 38 -8.16 -4.82 6.17
C GLY A 38 -9.48 -5.57 6.10
N SER A 39 -10.57 -4.82 5.95
CA SER A 39 -11.90 -5.41 5.74
C SER A 39 -12.05 -6.05 4.36
N LEU A 40 -11.22 -5.68 3.39
CA LEU A 40 -11.12 -6.32 2.08
C LEU A 40 -9.77 -7.03 1.96
N ARG A 41 -9.83 -8.34 1.69
CA ARG A 41 -8.63 -9.17 1.51
C ARG A 41 -7.92 -8.85 0.19
N ARG A 42 -6.58 -8.91 0.20
CA ARG A 42 -5.79 -8.96 -1.03
C ARG A 42 -6.06 -10.30 -1.74
N VAL A 43 -6.29 -10.26 -3.04
CA VAL A 43 -6.54 -11.44 -3.88
C VAL A 43 -5.64 -11.42 -5.11
N ASP A 44 -5.60 -12.55 -5.81
CA ASP A 44 -4.98 -12.61 -7.12
C ASP A 44 -5.71 -11.69 -8.13
N LEU A 45 -4.95 -11.03 -9.00
CA LEU A 45 -5.49 -10.06 -9.94
C LEU A 45 -6.40 -10.67 -11.00
N HIS A 46 -6.14 -11.91 -11.42
CA HIS A 46 -6.80 -12.53 -12.57
C HIS A 46 -7.89 -13.53 -12.17
N ASN A 47 -7.68 -14.26 -11.08
CA ASN A 47 -8.57 -15.32 -10.61
C ASN A 47 -9.22 -15.01 -9.24
N GLY A 48 -8.83 -13.92 -8.58
CA GLY A 48 -9.37 -13.53 -7.28
C GLY A 48 -10.84 -13.11 -7.32
N SER A 49 -11.52 -13.29 -6.18
CA SER A 49 -12.91 -12.84 -5.95
C SER A 49 -13.09 -12.27 -4.55
N ASN A 50 -14.07 -11.37 -4.39
CA ASN A 50 -14.44 -10.76 -3.09
C ASN A 50 -13.24 -10.16 -2.35
N GLY A 51 -12.50 -9.29 -3.03
CA GLY A 51 -11.29 -8.66 -2.49
C GLY A 51 -10.73 -7.61 -3.45
N TRP A 52 -9.49 -7.19 -3.21
CA TRP A 52 -8.81 -6.19 -4.01
C TRP A 52 -7.44 -6.68 -4.47
N ALA A 53 -6.96 -6.14 -5.59
CA ALA A 53 -5.63 -6.37 -6.12
C ALA A 53 -5.15 -5.08 -6.81
N SER A 54 -3.84 -4.93 -6.99
CA SER A 54 -3.27 -3.79 -7.72
C SER A 54 -3.05 -4.15 -9.19
N PRO A 55 -3.85 -3.62 -10.14
CA PRO A 55 -3.66 -3.89 -11.57
C PRO A 55 -2.52 -3.04 -12.14
N PRO A 56 -1.57 -3.60 -12.94
CA PRO A 56 -0.45 -2.86 -13.52
C PRO A 56 -0.84 -1.49 -14.09
N GLY A 57 -0.08 -0.44 -13.79
CA GLY A 57 -0.46 0.94 -14.15
C GLY A 57 -0.52 1.19 -15.65
N ASN A 58 0.21 0.42 -16.46
CA ASN A 58 0.12 0.44 -17.92
C ASN A 58 -1.26 0.03 -18.48
N LEU A 59 -2.14 -0.55 -17.65
CA LEU A 59 -3.54 -0.79 -18.01
C LEU A 59 -4.38 0.50 -18.10
N PHE A 60 -3.84 1.64 -17.66
CA PHE A 60 -4.51 2.93 -17.76
C PHE A 60 -3.80 3.83 -18.77
N SER A 61 -4.55 4.32 -19.76
CA SER A 61 -4.04 5.25 -20.76
C SER A 61 -4.37 6.69 -20.38
N LEU A 62 -3.35 7.49 -20.09
CA LEU A 62 -3.47 8.89 -19.64
C LEU A 62 -3.07 9.86 -20.75
N ARG A 63 -3.43 11.13 -20.59
CA ARG A 63 -3.06 12.20 -21.53
C ARG A 63 -1.53 12.32 -21.59
N SER A 64 -0.95 12.16 -22.78
CA SER A 64 0.49 12.38 -22.97
C SER A 64 0.87 13.86 -22.82
N LYS A 65 2.17 14.14 -22.76
CA LYS A 65 2.73 15.50 -22.76
C LYS A 65 2.25 16.34 -23.95
N HIS A 66 1.97 15.71 -25.10
CA HIS A 66 1.50 16.37 -26.32
C HIS A 66 0.00 16.16 -26.58
N TYR A 67 -0.78 15.78 -25.56
CA TYR A 67 -2.19 15.47 -25.74
C TYR A 67 -3.00 16.64 -26.30
N LEU A 68 -2.71 17.88 -25.93
CA LEU A 68 -3.52 19.02 -26.38
C LEU A 68 -3.46 19.21 -27.91
N SER A 69 -2.30 19.01 -28.51
CA SER A 69 -2.09 19.13 -29.96
C SER A 69 -2.34 17.82 -30.71
N LYS A 70 -1.87 16.68 -30.19
CA LYS A 70 -1.91 15.39 -30.91
C LYS A 70 -3.10 14.50 -30.51
N LYS A 71 -3.78 14.80 -29.41
CA LYS A 71 -4.86 13.97 -28.80
C LYS A 71 -4.43 12.53 -28.47
N ILE A 72 -3.13 12.27 -28.32
CA ILE A 72 -2.57 10.94 -28.04
C ILE A 72 -2.52 10.68 -26.54
N LYS A 73 -3.07 9.53 -26.12
CA LYS A 73 -2.88 8.98 -24.78
C LYS A 73 -1.75 7.94 -24.76
N THR A 74 -1.06 7.81 -23.63
CA THR A 74 0.01 6.83 -23.41
C THR A 74 -0.26 6.04 -22.14
N PRO A 75 0.21 4.78 -22.03
CA PRO A 75 0.16 4.02 -20.78
C PRO A 75 0.76 4.81 -19.61
N ALA A 76 0.16 4.70 -18.42
CA ALA A 76 0.55 5.50 -17.24
C ALA A 76 1.94 5.12 -16.68
N GLY A 77 2.36 3.87 -16.84
CA GLY A 77 3.60 3.34 -16.27
C GLY A 77 3.44 2.93 -14.81
N ASP A 78 4.54 3.00 -14.05
CA ASP A 78 4.60 2.61 -12.64
C ASP A 78 3.89 3.62 -11.73
N TYR A 79 3.44 3.15 -10.55
CA TYR A 79 2.76 4.01 -9.60
C TYR A 79 3.74 4.90 -8.85
N LEU A 80 3.35 6.15 -8.64
CA LEU A 80 4.06 7.06 -7.73
C LEU A 80 3.91 6.65 -6.26
N LEU A 81 2.74 6.11 -5.88
CA LEU A 81 2.44 5.64 -4.53
C LEU A 81 1.98 4.19 -4.58
N LYS A 82 2.51 3.35 -3.68
CA LYS A 82 2.18 1.92 -3.61
C LYS A 82 0.87 1.71 -2.85
N PRO A 83 -0.08 0.90 -3.36
CA PRO A 83 -1.26 0.52 -2.60
C PRO A 83 -0.87 -0.17 -1.30
N THR A 84 -1.51 0.22 -0.21
CA THR A 84 -1.15 -0.18 1.16
C THR A 84 -2.31 -0.84 1.88
N ALA A 85 -3.54 -0.40 1.63
CA ALA A 85 -4.73 -0.96 2.24
C ALA A 85 -5.98 -0.55 1.48
N VAL A 86 -7.04 -1.34 1.63
CA VAL A 86 -8.40 -0.95 1.27
C VAL A 86 -9.34 -1.31 2.41
N ASP A 87 -10.14 -0.34 2.84
CA ASP A 87 -11.17 -0.52 3.87
C ASP A 87 -12.56 -0.24 3.32
N TRP A 88 -13.52 -0.98 3.86
CA TRP A 88 -14.95 -0.82 3.70
C TRP A 88 -15.54 -0.54 5.08
N LEU A 89 -15.79 0.73 5.36
CA LEU A 89 -16.23 1.21 6.66
C LEU A 89 -17.71 1.61 6.62
N ARG A 90 -18.39 1.40 7.74
CA ARG A 90 -19.75 1.87 7.99
C ARG A 90 -19.73 2.85 9.15
N SER A 91 -20.54 3.90 9.05
CA SER A 91 -20.65 4.91 10.11
C SER A 91 -22.04 5.55 10.13
N PRO A 92 -22.48 6.02 11.32
CA PRO A 92 -23.75 6.76 11.42
C PRO A 92 -23.69 8.15 10.75
N THR A 93 -22.48 8.68 10.53
CA THR A 93 -22.23 10.01 9.94
C THR A 93 -21.14 9.95 8.88
N LYS A 94 -20.99 11.02 8.11
CA LYS A 94 -19.89 11.19 7.14
C LYS A 94 -18.52 11.03 7.82
N LEU A 95 -17.60 10.32 7.18
CA LEU A 95 -16.23 10.09 7.66
C LEU A 95 -15.22 10.99 6.95
N ASP A 96 -15.14 12.21 7.44
CA ASP A 96 -14.10 13.14 7.04
C ASP A 96 -12.80 12.87 7.82
N HIS A 97 -11.66 13.30 7.27
CA HIS A 97 -10.34 13.17 7.87
C HIS A 97 -10.00 11.73 8.34
N VAL A 98 -10.27 10.73 7.50
CA VAL A 98 -10.14 9.29 7.84
C VAL A 98 -8.78 8.92 8.44
N LEU A 99 -7.70 9.57 8.01
CA LEU A 99 -6.35 9.36 8.52
C LEU A 99 -6.18 9.91 9.96
N SER A 100 -6.87 10.98 10.33
CA SER A 100 -6.76 11.59 11.66
C SER A 100 -7.49 10.81 12.75
N ARG A 101 -8.24 9.76 12.40
CA ARG A 101 -9.01 8.99 13.36
C ARG A 101 -8.10 8.23 14.34
N PRO A 102 -8.42 8.18 15.64
CA PRO A 102 -7.66 7.40 16.61
C PRO A 102 -7.63 5.90 16.30
N ASP A 103 -8.69 5.38 15.69
CA ASP A 103 -8.85 3.98 15.33
C ASP A 103 -8.38 3.65 13.91
N ASN A 104 -7.74 4.61 13.21
CA ASN A 104 -7.19 4.34 11.87
C ASN A 104 -6.11 3.25 11.96
N ARG A 105 -6.43 2.05 11.47
CA ARG A 105 -5.55 0.88 11.58
C ARG A 105 -4.24 1.05 10.82
N VAL A 106 -4.26 1.72 9.66
CA VAL A 106 -3.07 1.91 8.83
C VAL A 106 -2.07 2.80 9.56
N LEU A 107 -2.53 3.94 10.10
CA LEU A 107 -1.68 4.81 10.91
C LEU A 107 -1.25 4.15 12.22
N ARG A 108 -2.10 3.33 12.84
CA ARG A 108 -1.74 2.61 14.07
C ARG A 108 -0.58 1.64 13.82
N VAL A 109 -0.65 0.84 12.76
CA VAL A 109 0.44 -0.06 12.36
C VAL A 109 1.68 0.76 12.02
N LEU A 110 1.56 1.79 11.17
CA LEU A 110 2.69 2.64 10.82
C LEU A 110 3.36 3.25 12.06
N ARG A 111 2.60 3.78 13.03
CA ARG A 111 3.13 4.37 14.27
C ARG A 111 3.83 3.33 15.16
N ALA A 112 3.30 2.11 15.27
CA ALA A 112 3.94 1.03 16.03
C ALA A 112 5.31 0.67 15.41
N HIS A 113 5.39 0.67 14.08
CA HIS A 113 6.64 0.46 13.35
C HIS A 113 7.57 1.70 13.40
N HIS A 114 7.04 2.93 13.53
CA HIS A 114 7.82 4.16 13.75
C HIS A 114 8.52 4.17 15.11
N SER A 115 7.88 3.69 16.18
CA SER A 115 8.51 3.60 17.50
C SER A 115 9.72 2.65 17.54
N GLN A 116 9.92 1.85 16.49
CA GLN A 116 11.07 0.97 16.29
C GLN A 116 12.15 1.58 15.37
N ALA A 117 12.08 2.88 15.08
CA ALA A 117 13.04 3.68 14.28
C ALA A 117 13.23 3.28 12.79
N LYS A 118 12.38 2.41 12.22
CA LYS A 118 12.58 1.86 10.87
C LYS A 118 11.87 2.60 9.72
N PHE A 119 10.88 3.46 9.99
CA PHE A 119 10.01 4.02 8.92
C PHE A 119 9.72 5.52 9.04
N LEU A 120 10.64 6.30 9.61
CA LEU A 120 10.47 7.73 9.96
C LEU A 120 10.07 8.69 8.82
N LYS A 121 9.89 8.22 7.57
CA LYS A 121 9.70 9.06 6.38
C LYS A 121 8.52 8.64 5.49
N SER A 122 7.70 7.67 5.89
CA SER A 122 6.59 7.22 5.04
C SER A 122 5.52 8.30 4.88
N PHE A 123 5.17 8.62 3.63
CA PHE A 123 4.02 9.45 3.29
C PHE A 123 2.82 8.56 3.00
N ILE A 124 1.65 8.91 3.54
CA ILE A 124 0.38 8.22 3.27
C ILE A 124 -0.62 9.18 2.62
N PHE A 125 -1.23 8.69 1.55
CA PHE A 125 -2.35 9.32 0.87
C PHE A 125 -3.57 8.40 0.94
N ALA A 126 -4.73 8.94 1.31
CA ALA A 126 -5.98 8.19 1.37
C ALA A 126 -7.06 8.84 0.51
N VAL A 127 -7.73 8.04 -0.30
CA VAL A 127 -8.93 8.44 -1.06
C VAL A 127 -10.13 7.77 -0.39
N ASN A 128 -11.07 8.56 0.12
CA ASN A 128 -12.31 8.05 0.70
C ASN A 128 -13.50 8.31 -0.24
N LEU A 129 -14.02 7.26 -0.88
CA LEU A 129 -15.26 7.32 -1.63
C LEU A 129 -16.43 7.07 -0.67
N GLN A 130 -17.21 8.13 -0.41
CA GLN A 130 -18.30 8.10 0.55
C GLN A 130 -19.65 8.07 -0.14
N VAL A 131 -20.50 7.12 0.27
CA VAL A 131 -21.89 7.02 -0.17
C VAL A 131 -22.80 7.33 1.03
N PRO A 132 -23.55 8.45 0.99
CA PRO A 132 -24.51 8.76 2.04
C PRO A 132 -25.71 7.80 2.02
N GLY A 133 -26.30 7.56 3.18
CA GLY A 133 -27.47 6.69 3.35
C GLY A 133 -27.94 6.67 4.79
N LYS A 134 -28.85 5.75 5.15
CA LYS A 134 -29.24 5.52 6.56
C LYS A 134 -28.02 5.24 7.44
N GLU A 135 -27.07 4.52 6.87
CA GLU A 135 -25.69 4.49 7.33
C GLU A 135 -24.79 4.90 6.17
N HIS A 136 -23.78 5.71 6.49
CA HIS A 136 -22.77 6.12 5.54
C HIS A 136 -21.80 4.97 5.30
N HIS A 137 -21.49 4.75 4.03
CA HIS A 137 -20.50 3.76 3.61
C HIS A 137 -19.28 4.48 3.06
N SER A 138 -18.09 4.03 3.44
CA SER A 138 -16.81 4.59 3.00
C SER A 138 -15.93 3.48 2.43
N ALA A 139 -15.60 3.58 1.14
CA ALA A 139 -14.54 2.79 0.53
C ALA A 139 -13.24 3.62 0.55
N VAL A 140 -12.31 3.23 1.42
CA VAL A 140 -11.08 3.98 1.67
C VAL A 140 -9.91 3.24 1.04
N PHE A 141 -9.21 3.91 0.13
CA PHE A 141 -8.04 3.39 -0.57
C PHE A 141 -6.80 4.11 -0.05
N TYR A 142 -5.85 3.36 0.50
CA TYR A 142 -4.62 3.90 1.07
C TYR A 142 -3.44 3.60 0.15
N PHE A 143 -2.63 4.62 -0.06
CA PHE A 143 -1.39 4.55 -0.84
C PHE A 143 -0.26 5.14 0.00
N SER A 144 0.96 4.62 -0.19
CA SER A 144 2.13 5.12 0.53
C SER A 144 3.39 5.13 -0.32
N THR A 145 4.37 5.92 0.13
CA THR A 145 5.74 5.84 -0.35
C THR A 145 6.70 6.08 0.81
N ASP A 146 7.86 5.42 0.78
CA ASP A 146 8.98 5.73 1.69
C ASP A 146 9.99 6.68 1.03
N GLU A 147 9.82 6.94 -0.26
CA GLU A 147 10.64 7.88 -1.00
C GLU A 147 10.25 9.32 -0.66
N ALA A 148 11.24 10.20 -0.61
CA ALA A 148 10.99 11.62 -0.44
C ALA A 148 10.19 12.14 -1.64
N ILE A 149 9.13 12.89 -1.38
CA ILE A 149 8.37 13.55 -2.44
C ILE A 149 9.31 14.55 -3.13
N GLN A 150 9.50 14.40 -4.44
CA GLN A 150 10.39 15.26 -5.22
C GLN A 150 9.92 16.72 -5.17
N ALA A 151 10.84 17.63 -4.81
CA ALA A 151 10.58 19.06 -4.75
C ALA A 151 10.11 19.61 -6.12
N GLY A 152 9.10 20.47 -6.11
CA GLY A 152 8.48 21.04 -7.32
C GLY A 152 7.65 20.06 -8.17
N SER A 153 7.57 18.77 -7.79
CA SER A 153 6.73 17.80 -8.48
C SER A 153 5.25 18.16 -8.41
N LEU A 154 4.42 17.55 -9.27
CA LEU A 154 2.97 17.74 -9.18
C LEU A 154 2.43 17.21 -7.83
N LEU A 155 3.00 16.13 -7.29
CA LEU A 155 2.58 15.57 -6.01
C LEU A 155 2.92 16.50 -4.84
N GLU A 156 4.13 17.07 -4.80
CA GLU A 156 4.50 18.03 -3.75
C GLU A 156 3.58 19.26 -3.76
N ARG A 157 3.36 19.85 -4.95
CA ARG A 157 2.42 20.96 -5.10
C ARG A 157 0.97 20.58 -4.79
N PHE A 158 0.57 19.33 -5.03
CA PHE A 158 -0.75 18.84 -4.69
C PHE A 158 -0.93 18.72 -3.17
N VAL A 159 0.06 18.17 -2.48
CA VAL A 159 0.06 18.03 -1.01
C VAL A 159 0.02 19.40 -0.33
N ASN A 160 0.86 20.33 -0.78
CA ASN A 160 1.00 21.66 -0.18
C ASN A 160 0.05 22.72 -0.76
N GLY A 161 -0.71 22.39 -1.81
CA GLY A 161 -1.64 23.29 -2.46
C GLY A 161 -2.96 23.46 -1.70
N ASP A 162 -3.76 24.43 -2.14
CA ASP A 162 -5.11 24.64 -1.63
C ASP A 162 -6.14 23.67 -2.24
N ASP A 163 -7.38 23.73 -1.75
CA ASP A 163 -8.45 22.87 -2.23
C ASP A 163 -8.83 23.16 -3.69
N GLY A 164 -8.71 24.42 -4.15
CA GLY A 164 -8.94 24.78 -5.54
C GLY A 164 -7.97 24.07 -6.50
N PHE A 165 -6.68 24.10 -6.16
CA PHE A 165 -5.63 23.39 -6.88
C PHE A 165 -5.88 21.89 -6.84
N ARG A 166 -6.14 21.31 -5.66
CA ARG A 166 -6.41 19.87 -5.51
C ARG A 166 -7.60 19.43 -6.37
N ASN A 167 -8.70 20.16 -6.33
CA ASN A 167 -9.91 19.88 -7.12
C ASN A 167 -9.66 19.98 -8.64
N SER A 168 -8.79 20.90 -9.07
CA SER A 168 -8.44 21.03 -10.49
C SER A 168 -7.51 19.91 -11.00
N ARG A 169 -6.72 19.29 -10.10
CA ARG A 169 -5.64 18.34 -10.47
C ARG A 169 -5.98 16.89 -10.22
N PHE A 170 -6.63 16.58 -9.11
CA PHE A 170 -7.04 15.20 -8.82
C PHE A 170 -8.06 14.74 -9.86
N LYS A 171 -7.88 13.52 -10.38
CA LYS A 171 -8.76 12.87 -11.34
C LYS A 171 -8.76 11.37 -11.08
N LEU A 172 -9.93 10.75 -10.97
CA LEU A 172 -10.07 9.30 -10.87
C LEU A 172 -10.29 8.70 -12.25
N VAL A 173 -9.48 7.73 -12.66
CA VAL A 173 -9.65 7.04 -13.94
C VAL A 173 -10.16 5.63 -13.69
N ASN A 174 -11.35 5.33 -14.18
CA ASN A 174 -12.00 4.03 -13.96
C ASN A 174 -11.82 3.08 -15.15
N ARG A 175 -11.71 1.79 -14.85
CA ARG A 175 -11.71 0.70 -15.84
C ARG A 175 -12.53 -0.47 -15.32
N ILE A 176 -13.68 -0.73 -15.96
CA ILE A 176 -14.55 -1.86 -15.60
C ILE A 176 -14.40 -2.96 -16.65
N VAL A 177 -13.75 -4.05 -16.27
CA VAL A 177 -13.51 -5.20 -17.17
C VAL A 177 -14.68 -6.18 -17.13
N LYS A 178 -15.21 -6.46 -15.94
CA LYS A 178 -16.36 -7.35 -15.71
C LYS A 178 -17.38 -6.63 -14.81
N GLY A 179 -18.67 -6.81 -15.08
CA GLY A 179 -19.75 -6.21 -14.30
C GLY A 179 -21.06 -6.10 -15.09
N PRO A 180 -22.16 -5.72 -14.42
CA PRO A 180 -23.45 -5.49 -15.08
C PRO A 180 -23.30 -4.52 -16.25
N TRP A 181 -23.98 -4.80 -17.37
CA TRP A 181 -23.83 -4.02 -18.60
C TRP A 181 -24.11 -2.54 -18.38
N ILE A 182 -25.14 -2.19 -17.60
CA ILE A 182 -25.48 -0.80 -17.28
C ILE A 182 -24.34 -0.03 -16.60
N VAL A 183 -23.59 -0.68 -15.71
CA VAL A 183 -22.45 -0.06 -15.00
C VAL A 183 -21.30 0.18 -15.97
N LYS A 184 -21.03 -0.77 -16.87
CA LYS A 184 -20.01 -0.62 -17.91
C LYS A 184 -20.35 0.54 -18.86
N THR A 185 -21.61 0.66 -19.27
CA THR A 185 -22.06 1.72 -20.17
C THR A 185 -22.00 3.10 -19.51
N ALA A 186 -22.42 3.21 -18.24
CA ALA A 186 -22.40 4.48 -17.51
C ALA A 186 -20.98 5.00 -17.22
N VAL A 187 -20.06 4.10 -16.90
CA VAL A 187 -18.66 4.45 -16.62
C VAL A 187 -17.85 4.60 -17.91
N GLY A 188 -18.24 3.92 -18.99
CA GLY A 188 -17.46 3.88 -20.23
C GLY A 188 -16.10 3.18 -20.06
N ASN A 189 -15.37 3.07 -21.17
CA ASN A 189 -13.98 2.59 -21.13
C ASN A 189 -13.07 3.80 -20.92
N TYR A 190 -12.47 3.93 -19.73
CA TYR A 190 -11.50 4.98 -19.37
C TYR A 190 -12.09 6.39 -19.18
N SER A 191 -13.23 6.51 -18.48
CA SER A 191 -13.68 7.80 -17.99
C SER A 191 -12.76 8.32 -16.88
N ALA A 192 -12.56 9.63 -16.88
CA ALA A 192 -12.04 10.34 -15.73
C ALA A 192 -13.23 10.98 -14.99
N CYS A 193 -13.35 10.76 -13.69
CA CYS A 193 -14.34 11.42 -12.84
C CYS A 193 -13.66 12.16 -11.69
N LEU A 194 -14.34 13.20 -11.20
CA LEU A 194 -13.89 14.22 -10.24
C LEU A 194 -12.58 14.91 -10.61
#